data_AF-A0A972R904-F1
#
_entry.id   AF-A0A972R904-F1
#
_cell.length_a   1.000
_cell.length_b   1.000
_cell.length_c   1.000
_cell.angle_alpha   90.00
_cell.angle_beta   90.00
_cell.angle_gamma   90.00
#
_symmetry.space_group_name_H-M   'P 1'
#
loop_
_entity.id
_entity.type
_entity.pdbx_description
1 polymer ?
#
loop_
_entity_poly.entity_id
_entity_poly.type
_entity_poly.pdbx_seq_one_letter_code
_entity_poly.pdbx_strand_id
1 'polypeptide(L)'
;MPENTDMTIRNGITVNNTGEDANEVYNNYFETLTTGITSAGTNRDDDSDIGLCIKCNDFANVRSDIYVTSVTNPTGGKQGIALNQGELAPNPLPGELGDPTYNAGNIFSEEYNDYTIYNFSIDDANCSPVNYTYQGVVSSNNTFKVKPDPVSSPNNYLSLIGDPNTEYGSKELSCPSNLSEYRSSLSGSKITYINESSIVTNKYDTLELVIDGGNTTSLILDVNTSVSNESLELRQQLIDESPYLSDTVLKSAINKEDVLPNAMLRDVLVANPQSAKSVEVMNTLYNKENTMPEYLVDEVLLGSNIMGEKDIIVSELSKHKTNRDKVFNELYNYYLQDTLNNNDSLISLLQCALHQEARYKLARLYETLNDSLNTFSTISQIEDQFNLNEIEYENYDNFIELAELKWTMAHDTALVDSLYVNDLITISEQPKSIAGLYAKNMLITKGEIYYEEPHYFPIMTKSNKFENEVYETGDQLNHKLNIFPNPAKDYFTVETNIDNSFSSGTINLTTIYGKQIKQVILSKPQNQIIITTNSLSAGTYILNLEINGSIVASKKILILK
;
A
#
# COMPACT_ATOMS: atom_id res chain seq x y z
N MET A 1 1.74 17.77 47.91
CA MET A 1 2.93 16.90 47.96
C MET A 1 2.48 15.48 47.75
N PRO A 2 3.20 14.70 46.94
CA PRO A 2 3.30 14.72 45.47
C PRO A 2 2.39 13.59 44.90
N GLU A 3 2.13 13.40 43.60
CA GLU A 3 2.97 13.26 42.41
C GLU A 3 2.09 13.74 41.22
N ASN A 4 2.42 14.70 40.36
CA ASN A 4 3.58 14.77 39.46
C ASN A 4 4.32 13.44 39.36
N THR A 5 3.61 12.40 38.89
CA THR A 5 4.27 11.42 38.04
C THR A 5 4.54 12.15 36.73
N ASP A 6 5.74 12.73 36.68
CA ASP A 6 6.44 12.94 35.42
C ASP A 6 6.30 11.61 34.69
N MET A 7 5.38 11.52 33.71
CA MET A 7 5.15 10.29 32.97
C MET A 7 6.43 10.08 32.19
N THR A 8 7.36 9.32 32.77
CA THR A 8 8.67 9.12 32.18
C THR A 8 8.41 8.42 30.86
N ILE A 9 8.55 9.17 29.78
CA ILE A 9 8.34 8.68 28.44
C ILE A 9 9.46 7.69 28.15
N ARG A 10 9.11 6.44 27.85
CA ARG A 10 10.07 5.37 27.54
C ARG A 10 9.79 4.85 26.15
N ASN A 11 10.70 5.11 25.22
CA ASN A 11 10.65 4.52 23.88
C ASN A 11 11.55 3.31 23.80
N GLY A 12 11.11 2.31 23.04
CA GLY A 12 11.94 1.23 22.55
C GLY A 12 12.71 1.66 21.32
N ILE A 13 12.42 1.03 20.19
CA ILE A 13 13.12 1.29 18.92
C ILE A 13 12.43 2.43 18.18
N THR A 14 13.21 3.40 17.71
CA THR A 14 12.78 4.39 16.71
C THR A 14 13.55 4.13 15.42
N VAL A 15 12.83 3.96 14.32
CA VAL A 15 13.37 3.84 12.96
C VAL A 15 12.85 5.00 12.13
N ASN A 16 13.75 5.68 11.44
CA ASN A 16 13.45 6.91 10.73
C ASN A 16 14.16 6.92 9.38
N ASN A 17 13.41 7.10 8.31
CA ASN A 17 13.89 7.10 6.93
C ASN A 17 14.85 5.95 6.60
N THR A 18 14.44 4.70 6.84
CA THR A 18 15.24 3.50 6.53
C THR A 18 15.43 3.27 5.03
N GLY A 19 14.80 4.10 4.19
CA GLY A 19 14.84 3.98 2.74
C GLY A 19 13.80 3.01 2.20
N GLU A 20 13.93 2.69 0.92
CA GLU A 20 12.95 1.93 0.14
C GLU A 20 13.23 0.42 0.12
N ASP A 21 14.44 0.04 0.51
CA ASP A 21 14.89 -1.35 0.57
C ASP A 21 14.11 -2.16 1.62
N ALA A 22 14.04 -3.47 1.41
CA ALA A 22 13.46 -4.38 2.37
C ALA A 22 14.24 -4.35 3.69
N ASN A 23 13.56 -3.99 4.77
CA ASN A 23 14.13 -3.87 6.11
C ASN A 23 13.21 -4.53 7.12
N GLU A 24 13.74 -5.01 8.24
CA GLU A 24 12.91 -5.60 9.29
C GLU A 24 13.35 -5.19 10.70
N VAL A 25 12.38 -4.83 11.53
CA VAL A 25 12.52 -4.95 12.99
C VAL A 25 11.92 -6.29 13.37
N TYR A 26 12.80 -7.26 13.63
CA TYR A 26 12.43 -8.67 13.75
C TYR A 26 12.83 -9.28 15.10
N ASN A 27 11.90 -10.00 15.73
CA ASN A 27 12.17 -10.87 16.88
C ASN A 27 12.79 -10.17 18.10
N ASN A 28 12.27 -8.99 18.44
CA ASN A 28 12.63 -8.25 19.66
C ASN A 28 11.57 -8.43 20.75
N TYR A 29 11.97 -8.20 22.01
CA TYR A 29 11.08 -8.20 23.18
C TYR A 29 11.03 -6.79 23.79
N PHE A 30 9.82 -6.26 23.98
CA PHE A 30 9.55 -4.93 24.51
C PHE A 30 8.67 -5.03 25.74
N GLU A 31 9.09 -4.44 26.86
CA GLU A 31 8.35 -4.51 28.11
C GLU A 31 8.32 -3.16 28.85
N THR A 32 7.14 -2.78 29.36
CA THR A 32 6.96 -1.59 30.22
C THR A 32 7.45 -0.28 29.58
N LEU A 33 6.98 -0.01 28.35
CA LEU A 33 7.32 1.17 27.55
C LEU A 33 6.10 2.05 27.25
N THR A 34 6.35 3.32 26.95
CA THR A 34 5.34 4.20 26.34
C THR A 34 5.10 3.78 24.90
N THR A 35 6.15 3.64 24.10
CA THR A 35 6.04 3.12 22.73
C THR A 35 7.07 2.03 22.52
N GLY A 36 6.66 0.91 21.93
CA GLY A 36 7.54 -0.21 21.62
C GLY A 36 8.42 0.09 20.41
N ILE A 37 7.78 0.22 19.24
CA ILE A 37 8.43 0.57 17.98
C ILE A 37 7.77 1.83 17.41
N THR A 38 8.60 2.80 17.05
CA THR A 38 8.20 4.00 16.33
C THR A 38 8.83 3.98 14.94
N SER A 39 8.03 4.13 13.89
CA SER A 39 8.48 4.33 12.51
C SER A 39 8.09 5.72 12.02
N ALA A 40 9.05 6.44 11.45
CA ALA A 40 8.83 7.78 10.92
C ALA A 40 9.45 7.94 9.52
N GLY A 41 8.75 8.65 8.63
CA GLY A 41 9.32 9.03 7.34
C GLY A 41 9.35 7.95 6.26
N THR A 42 10.36 8.05 5.39
CA THR A 42 10.53 7.25 4.18
C THR A 42 11.07 5.85 4.50
N ASN A 43 10.18 4.87 4.68
CA ASN A 43 10.57 3.50 5.00
C ASN A 43 9.95 2.46 4.04
N ARG A 44 9.57 2.87 2.83
CA ARG A 44 9.01 2.02 1.77
C ARG A 44 9.23 2.64 0.39
N ASP A 45 9.12 1.85 -0.66
CA ASP A 45 9.13 2.31 -2.06
C ASP A 45 7.81 3.02 -2.46
N ASP A 46 7.82 3.71 -3.60
CA ASP A 46 6.63 4.41 -4.13
C ASP A 46 5.50 3.43 -4.47
N ASP A 47 5.85 2.26 -5.01
CA ASP A 47 4.92 1.20 -5.38
C ASP A 47 4.40 0.43 -4.16
N SER A 48 4.84 0.81 -2.95
CA SER A 48 4.33 0.37 -1.65
C SER A 48 4.66 -1.07 -1.24
N ASP A 49 5.28 -1.83 -2.12
CA ASP A 49 5.51 -3.27 -2.01
C ASP A 49 6.70 -3.66 -1.14
N ILE A 50 7.70 -2.80 -1.05
CA ILE A 50 8.94 -3.09 -0.35
C ILE A 50 9.18 -2.02 0.70
N GLY A 51 9.76 -2.41 1.82
CA GLY A 51 10.20 -1.46 2.82
C GLY A 51 10.41 -2.12 4.17
N LEU A 52 10.26 -1.30 5.20
CA LEU A 52 10.32 -1.71 6.58
C LEU A 52 9.11 -2.57 6.95
N CYS A 53 9.38 -3.78 7.42
CA CYS A 53 8.40 -4.65 8.04
C CYS A 53 8.69 -4.78 9.54
N ILE A 54 7.64 -4.74 10.35
CA ILE A 54 7.69 -4.95 11.80
C ILE A 54 7.08 -6.32 12.04
N LYS A 55 7.92 -7.34 12.19
CA LYS A 55 7.49 -8.75 12.26
C LYS A 55 8.01 -9.43 13.51
N CYS A 56 7.22 -10.35 14.03
CA CYS A 56 7.67 -11.27 15.07
C CYS A 56 8.20 -10.60 16.34
N ASN A 57 7.77 -9.40 16.70
CA ASN A 57 8.14 -8.77 17.96
C ASN A 57 7.13 -9.13 19.06
N ASP A 58 7.61 -9.17 20.30
CA ASP A 58 6.81 -9.48 21.48
C ASP A 58 6.68 -8.23 22.34
N PHE A 59 5.45 -7.78 22.54
CA PHE A 59 5.13 -6.61 23.34
C PHE A 59 4.39 -7.02 24.62
N ALA A 60 4.85 -6.49 25.75
CA ALA A 60 4.25 -6.74 27.06
C ALA A 60 4.14 -5.45 27.87
N ASN A 61 2.93 -5.06 28.25
CA ASN A 61 2.70 -3.85 29.03
C ASN A 61 3.27 -2.58 28.35
N VAL A 62 3.15 -2.48 27.03
CA VAL A 62 3.53 -1.30 26.25
C VAL A 62 2.26 -0.52 25.91
N ARG A 63 2.29 0.81 26.04
CA ARG A 63 1.08 1.65 25.80
C ARG A 63 0.77 1.84 24.33
N SER A 64 1.79 1.86 23.48
CA SER A 64 1.66 1.84 22.04
C SER A 64 2.66 0.87 21.45
N ASP A 65 2.23 -0.33 21.07
CA ASP A 65 3.19 -1.36 20.62
C ASP A 65 3.90 -0.90 19.34
N ILE A 66 3.12 -0.52 18.32
CA ILE A 66 3.60 0.01 17.04
C ILE A 66 2.99 1.38 16.79
N TYR A 67 3.85 2.36 16.49
CA TYR A 67 3.48 3.73 16.13
C TYR A 67 4.12 4.13 14.81
N VAL A 68 3.31 4.49 13.83
CA VAL A 68 3.73 4.93 12.49
C VAL A 68 3.30 6.38 12.28
N THR A 69 4.25 7.22 11.88
CA THR A 69 4.00 8.66 11.70
C THR A 69 4.75 9.21 10.48
N SER A 70 4.29 10.34 9.96
CA SER A 70 4.97 11.02 8.86
C SER A 70 5.93 12.08 9.39
N VAL A 71 6.82 12.57 8.52
CA VAL A 71 7.72 13.69 8.80
C VAL A 71 7.60 14.73 7.69
N THR A 72 7.79 16.01 8.03
CA THR A 72 7.81 17.10 7.05
C THR A 72 8.96 16.87 6.06
N ASN A 73 8.62 16.42 4.86
CA ASN A 73 9.49 16.16 3.70
C ASN A 73 10.38 14.90 3.79
N PRO A 74 10.34 14.00 2.79
CA PRO A 74 9.53 14.09 1.57
C PRO A 74 8.05 13.82 1.84
N THR A 75 7.14 14.54 1.20
CA THR A 75 5.71 14.22 1.18
C THR A 75 5.44 13.22 0.06
N GLY A 76 4.71 12.13 0.30
CA GLY A 76 4.34 11.17 -0.76
C GLY A 76 4.16 9.73 -0.28
N GLY A 77 3.95 8.82 -1.24
CA GLY A 77 3.62 7.40 -1.00
C GLY A 77 4.67 6.59 -0.23
N LYS A 78 5.88 7.12 -0.07
CA LYS A 78 6.98 6.49 0.67
C LYS A 78 6.89 6.64 2.19
N GLN A 79 5.98 7.47 2.70
CA GLN A 79 5.79 7.69 4.13
C GLN A 79 5.12 6.49 4.80
N GLY A 80 5.67 6.03 5.92
CA GLY A 80 5.09 4.95 6.72
C GLY A 80 6.00 3.72 6.82
N ILE A 81 5.45 2.53 6.62
CA ILE A 81 6.15 1.23 6.58
C ILE A 81 5.62 0.41 5.39
N ALA A 82 6.25 -0.71 5.00
CA ALA A 82 5.82 -1.50 3.84
C ALA A 82 4.31 -1.82 3.86
N LEU A 83 3.66 -1.85 2.68
CA LEU A 83 2.23 -2.12 2.57
C LEU A 83 1.86 -3.43 3.25
N ASN A 84 2.57 -4.51 2.95
CA ASN A 84 2.23 -5.83 3.46
C ASN A 84 3.18 -6.22 4.61
N GLN A 85 2.67 -6.25 5.85
CA GLN A 85 3.44 -6.67 7.04
C GLN A 85 3.49 -8.21 7.21
N GLY A 86 2.86 -8.93 6.28
CA GLY A 86 2.80 -10.38 6.19
C GLY A 86 1.83 -10.78 5.08
N GLU A 87 1.78 -12.05 4.76
CA GLU A 87 1.00 -12.61 3.65
C GLU A 87 0.07 -13.72 4.11
N LEU A 88 -0.92 -14.03 3.26
CA LEU A 88 -1.72 -15.24 3.41
C LEU A 88 -0.87 -16.45 3.03
N ALA A 89 -0.88 -17.47 3.88
CA ALA A 89 -0.27 -18.74 3.54
C ALA A 89 -1.05 -19.41 2.39
N PRO A 90 -0.35 -20.06 1.44
CA PRO A 90 -0.97 -20.88 0.42
C PRO A 90 -1.93 -21.90 1.05
N ASN A 91 -3.02 -22.19 0.34
CA ASN A 91 -4.01 -23.15 0.82
C ASN A 91 -3.34 -24.49 1.15
N PRO A 92 -3.39 -24.93 2.42
CA PRO A 92 -2.77 -26.18 2.83
C PRO A 92 -3.56 -27.38 2.31
N LEU A 93 -2.97 -28.57 2.42
CA LEU A 93 -3.70 -29.81 2.16
C LEU A 93 -4.85 -29.96 3.17
N PRO A 94 -5.95 -30.65 2.80
CA PRO A 94 -7.07 -30.83 3.71
C PRO A 94 -6.66 -31.46 5.05
N GLY A 95 -6.91 -30.74 6.15
CA GLY A 95 -6.57 -31.17 7.51
C GLY A 95 -5.19 -30.73 8.01
N GLU A 96 -4.44 -29.99 7.20
CA GLU A 96 -3.17 -29.38 7.59
C GLU A 96 -3.33 -27.86 7.81
N LEU A 97 -2.42 -27.29 8.60
CA LEU A 97 -2.27 -25.85 8.72
C LEU A 97 -1.21 -25.36 7.73
N GLY A 98 -1.38 -24.14 7.24
CA GLY A 98 -0.39 -23.43 6.45
C GLY A 98 0.86 -23.09 7.27
N ASP A 99 1.92 -22.70 6.57
CA ASP A 99 3.16 -22.25 7.19
C ASP A 99 2.94 -20.91 7.91
N PRO A 100 3.05 -20.85 9.24
CA PRO A 100 2.75 -19.65 10.03
C PRO A 100 3.77 -18.53 9.85
N THR A 101 4.90 -18.78 9.18
CA THR A 101 5.94 -17.76 8.92
C THR A 101 5.56 -16.74 7.84
N TYR A 102 4.47 -17.00 7.11
CA TYR A 102 3.93 -16.08 6.10
C TYR A 102 3.38 -14.80 6.74
N ASN A 103 2.73 -14.91 7.90
CA ASN A 103 2.07 -13.76 8.53
C ASN A 103 3.07 -12.87 9.31
N ALA A 104 2.59 -11.76 9.87
CA ALA A 104 3.42 -10.79 10.60
C ALA A 104 4.01 -11.36 11.91
N GLY A 105 3.22 -12.15 12.65
CA GLY A 105 3.68 -12.91 13.81
C GLY A 105 4.08 -12.10 15.05
N ASN A 106 3.78 -10.79 15.12
CA ASN A 106 3.95 -10.04 16.36
C ASN A 106 2.94 -10.52 17.42
N ILE A 107 3.36 -10.51 18.68
CA ILE A 107 2.50 -10.73 19.85
C ILE A 107 2.34 -9.39 20.56
N PHE A 108 1.12 -8.89 20.65
CA PHE A 108 0.81 -7.57 21.15
C PHE A 108 0.49 -7.54 22.65
N SER A 109 0.66 -6.37 23.25
CA SER A 109 0.34 -6.13 24.67
C SER A 109 -1.13 -6.41 24.94
N GLU A 110 -1.40 -7.02 26.09
CA GLU A 110 -2.77 -7.19 26.60
C GLU A 110 -3.42 -5.83 26.84
N GLU A 111 -4.73 -5.74 26.57
CA GLU A 111 -5.48 -4.50 26.78
C GLU A 111 -5.48 -4.12 28.26
N TYR A 112 -5.07 -2.89 28.55
CA TYR A 112 -5.55 -2.21 29.74
C TYR A 112 -6.91 -1.59 29.41
N ASN A 113 -7.80 -1.47 30.41
CA ASN A 113 -9.07 -0.73 30.30
C ASN A 113 -8.85 0.80 30.16
N ASP A 114 -7.94 1.21 29.29
CA ASP A 114 -7.54 2.59 29.04
C ASP A 114 -7.69 2.88 27.54
N TYR A 115 -8.67 3.72 27.21
CA TYR A 115 -9.04 4.10 25.84
C TYR A 115 -7.99 4.97 25.12
N THR A 116 -6.81 5.17 25.72
CA THR A 116 -5.69 5.94 25.14
C THR A 116 -4.53 5.06 24.66
N ILE A 117 -4.69 3.74 24.72
CA ILE A 117 -3.70 2.72 24.35
C ILE A 117 -4.10 2.11 23.01
N TYR A 118 -3.15 2.04 22.07
CA TYR A 118 -3.34 1.40 20.77
C TYR A 118 -2.19 0.43 20.50
N ASN A 119 -2.48 -0.80 20.14
CA ASN A 119 -1.44 -1.76 19.78
C ASN A 119 -0.82 -1.43 18.42
N PHE A 120 -1.60 -0.84 17.51
CA PHE A 120 -1.07 -0.34 16.25
C PHE A 120 -1.72 0.98 15.90
N SER A 121 -0.88 2.01 15.74
CA SER A 121 -1.34 3.32 15.34
C SER A 121 -0.60 3.88 14.13
N ILE A 122 -1.36 4.46 13.21
CA ILE A 122 -0.88 5.34 12.14
C ILE A 122 -1.50 6.70 12.48
N ASP A 123 -0.72 7.76 12.71
CA ASP A 123 -1.30 9.04 13.20
C ASP A 123 -1.39 10.13 12.13
N ASP A 124 -0.77 9.91 10.97
CA ASP A 124 -0.70 10.93 9.91
C ASP A 124 -1.40 10.46 8.64
N ALA A 125 -2.26 11.32 8.08
CA ALA A 125 -2.94 11.10 6.82
C ALA A 125 -2.00 11.11 5.60
N ASN A 126 -0.75 11.58 5.79
CA ASN A 126 0.32 11.51 4.80
C ASN A 126 1.04 10.14 4.79
N CYS A 127 0.80 9.26 5.77
CA CYS A 127 1.31 7.89 5.70
C CYS A 127 0.49 7.06 4.71
N SER A 128 1.16 6.14 4.03
CA SER A 128 0.51 5.20 3.11
C SER A 128 -0.21 4.07 3.86
N PRO A 129 -1.24 3.46 3.25
CA PRO A 129 -1.95 2.31 3.82
C PRO A 129 -1.05 1.12 4.14
N VAL A 130 -1.49 0.31 5.11
CA VAL A 130 -0.83 -0.90 5.61
C VAL A 130 -1.84 -2.04 5.73
N ASN A 131 -1.47 -3.20 5.20
CA ASN A 131 -2.11 -4.49 5.39
C ASN A 131 -1.34 -5.29 6.44
N TYR A 132 -1.99 -5.56 7.57
CA TYR A 132 -1.44 -6.38 8.64
C TYR A 132 -2.07 -7.77 8.62
N THR A 133 -1.34 -8.74 8.04
CA THR A 133 -1.78 -10.14 8.00
C THR A 133 -1.34 -10.87 9.27
N TYR A 134 -2.29 -11.49 9.97
CA TYR A 134 -2.07 -12.23 11.22
C TYR A 134 -2.65 -13.64 11.15
N GLN A 135 -2.17 -14.55 12.00
CA GLN A 135 -2.71 -15.92 12.10
C GLN A 135 -4.17 -15.90 12.56
N GLY A 136 -5.09 -16.32 11.70
CA GLY A 136 -6.53 -16.22 11.93
C GLY A 136 -7.16 -17.44 12.58
N VAL A 137 -6.49 -18.60 12.58
CA VAL A 137 -6.98 -19.80 13.27
C VAL A 137 -6.72 -19.66 14.77
N VAL A 138 -7.81 -19.61 15.54
CA VAL A 138 -7.77 -19.58 17.01
C VAL A 138 -8.02 -20.98 17.54
N SER A 139 -7.05 -21.58 18.23
CA SER A 139 -7.28 -22.82 19.00
C SER A 139 -7.66 -22.51 20.44
N SER A 140 -8.38 -23.45 21.09
CA SER A 140 -8.87 -23.30 22.46
C SER A 140 -7.76 -23.16 23.52
N ASN A 141 -6.51 -23.45 23.16
CA ASN A 141 -5.34 -23.35 24.04
C ASN A 141 -4.42 -22.17 23.69
N ASN A 142 -4.70 -21.45 22.60
CA ASN A 142 -3.86 -20.36 22.14
C ASN A 142 -4.29 -19.04 22.79
N THR A 143 -3.42 -18.49 23.66
CA THR A 143 -3.62 -17.21 24.34
C THR A 143 -2.81 -16.07 23.72
N PHE A 144 -2.17 -16.28 22.57
CA PHE A 144 -1.32 -15.26 21.96
C PHE A 144 -2.16 -14.20 21.26
N LYS A 145 -1.96 -12.95 21.65
CA LYS A 145 -2.62 -11.79 21.02
C LYS A 145 -1.87 -11.38 19.75
N VAL A 146 -2.16 -12.06 18.64
CA VAL A 146 -1.52 -11.80 17.33
C VAL A 146 -2.21 -10.71 16.50
N LYS A 147 -3.44 -10.36 16.87
CA LYS A 147 -4.20 -9.28 16.24
C LYS A 147 -3.90 -7.96 16.97
N PRO A 148 -3.56 -6.87 16.27
CA PRO A 148 -3.15 -5.59 16.86
C PRO A 148 -4.31 -4.75 17.43
N ASP A 149 -5.30 -5.36 18.08
CA ASP A 149 -6.42 -4.60 18.65
C ASP A 149 -6.04 -4.04 20.05
N PRO A 150 -6.39 -2.78 20.39
CA PRO A 150 -7.11 -1.82 19.55
C PRO A 150 -6.17 -1.08 18.59
N VAL A 151 -6.71 -0.65 17.45
CA VAL A 151 -5.99 0.11 16.42
C VAL A 151 -6.43 1.57 16.34
N SER A 152 -5.56 2.45 15.86
CA SER A 152 -5.90 3.83 15.49
C SER A 152 -5.31 4.18 14.14
N SER A 153 -6.13 4.57 13.16
CA SER A 153 -5.62 5.12 11.90
C SER A 153 -6.57 6.16 11.31
N PRO A 154 -6.07 7.23 10.67
CA PRO A 154 -6.86 8.07 9.79
C PRO A 154 -7.52 7.21 8.71
N ASN A 155 -8.81 7.42 8.47
CA ASN A 155 -9.53 6.88 7.31
C ASN A 155 -9.35 5.36 7.06
N ASN A 156 -9.17 4.55 8.12
CA ASN A 156 -8.94 3.09 8.03
C ASN A 156 -7.71 2.68 7.19
N TYR A 157 -6.60 3.43 7.29
CA TYR A 157 -5.34 3.10 6.59
C TYR A 157 -4.67 1.80 7.07
N LEU A 158 -5.21 1.16 8.10
CA LEU A 158 -4.77 -0.13 8.58
C LEU A 158 -5.84 -1.19 8.30
N SER A 159 -5.56 -2.09 7.36
CA SER A 159 -6.38 -3.27 7.09
C SER A 159 -5.86 -4.47 7.87
N LEU A 160 -6.74 -5.15 8.61
CA LEU A 160 -6.39 -6.32 9.42
C LEU A 160 -6.88 -7.59 8.72
N ILE A 161 -5.94 -8.44 8.31
CA ILE A 161 -6.22 -9.62 7.49
C ILE A 161 -5.94 -10.88 8.33
N GLY A 162 -7.01 -11.56 8.77
CA GLY A 162 -6.89 -12.84 9.46
C GLY A 162 -6.70 -13.97 8.45
N ASP A 163 -5.55 -14.64 8.50
CA ASP A 163 -5.24 -15.78 7.64
C ASP A 163 -5.99 -17.03 8.14
N PRO A 164 -6.96 -17.56 7.36
CA PRO A 164 -7.76 -18.70 7.79
C PRO A 164 -6.99 -20.02 7.74
N ASN A 165 -5.78 -20.03 7.18
CA ASN A 165 -4.98 -21.24 6.99
C ASN A 165 -3.95 -21.45 8.10
N THR A 166 -3.61 -20.42 8.88
CA THR A 166 -2.49 -20.46 9.83
C THR A 166 -2.92 -20.25 11.28
N GLU A 167 -2.24 -20.94 12.17
CA GLU A 167 -2.35 -20.80 13.62
C GLU A 167 -1.00 -20.35 14.21
N TYR A 168 -1.04 -19.49 15.23
CA TYR A 168 0.16 -19.18 16.00
C TYR A 168 0.46 -20.29 17.02
N GLY A 169 1.18 -21.33 16.61
CA GLY A 169 1.48 -22.47 17.49
C GLY A 169 2.55 -22.16 18.56
N SER A 170 3.68 -21.60 18.15
CA SER A 170 4.74 -21.15 19.05
C SER A 170 5.60 -20.06 18.40
N LYS A 171 6.46 -19.42 19.21
CA LYS A 171 7.42 -18.44 18.73
C LYS A 171 8.41 -19.05 17.75
N GLU A 172 8.93 -20.23 18.04
CA GLU A 172 9.95 -20.90 17.24
C GLU A 172 9.42 -21.32 15.86
N LEU A 173 8.14 -21.71 15.79
CA LEU A 173 7.49 -22.10 14.53
C LEU A 173 7.10 -20.90 13.69
N SER A 174 6.48 -19.89 14.31
CA SER A 174 5.94 -18.72 13.59
C SER A 174 7.01 -17.67 13.31
N CYS A 175 8.05 -17.61 14.16
CA CYS A 175 9.05 -16.56 14.19
C CYS A 175 10.48 -17.13 14.41
N PRO A 176 10.98 -17.96 13.49
CA PRO A 176 12.30 -18.58 13.63
C PRO A 176 13.43 -17.54 13.59
N SER A 177 14.36 -17.60 14.55
CA SER A 177 15.44 -16.61 14.71
C SER A 177 16.39 -16.47 13.51
N ASN A 178 16.52 -15.24 12.97
CA ASN A 178 17.43 -14.93 11.88
C ASN A 178 18.91 -14.81 12.30
N LEU A 179 19.24 -15.01 13.59
CA LEU A 179 20.59 -14.83 14.14
C LEU A 179 21.46 -16.09 14.12
N SER A 180 20.92 -17.25 13.75
CA SER A 180 21.72 -18.49 13.67
C SER A 180 22.73 -18.43 12.52
N GLU A 181 23.96 -18.90 12.77
CA GLU A 181 25.03 -19.13 11.78
C GLU A 181 24.45 -19.50 10.40
N TYR A 182 24.70 -18.64 9.40
CA TYR A 182 24.64 -18.95 7.96
C TYR A 182 23.65 -20.11 7.64
N ARG A 183 22.33 -19.84 7.76
CA ARG A 183 21.26 -20.86 7.67
C ARG A 183 21.38 -21.76 6.44
N SER A 184 22.00 -21.25 5.38
CA SER A 184 22.40 -21.96 4.18
C SER A 184 23.90 -21.84 3.98
N SER A 185 24.56 -22.87 3.42
CA SER A 185 25.94 -22.71 2.94
C SER A 185 26.03 -21.55 1.94
N LEU A 186 27.20 -20.92 1.74
CA LEU A 186 27.38 -19.85 0.73
C LEU A 186 26.80 -20.22 -0.64
N SER A 187 26.96 -21.49 -1.06
CA SER A 187 26.34 -21.99 -2.29
C SER A 187 24.81 -22.00 -2.23
N GLY A 188 24.23 -22.34 -1.07
CA GLY A 188 22.79 -22.26 -0.83
C GLY A 188 22.28 -20.84 -0.93
N SER A 189 22.90 -19.87 -0.24
CA SER A 189 22.48 -18.46 -0.29
C SER A 189 22.58 -17.90 -1.71
N LYS A 190 23.62 -18.26 -2.49
CA LYS A 190 23.70 -17.90 -3.92
C LYS A 190 22.54 -18.46 -4.75
N ILE A 191 22.19 -19.73 -4.55
CA ILE A 191 21.07 -20.37 -5.26
C ILE A 191 19.75 -19.70 -4.89
N THR A 192 19.53 -19.43 -3.61
CA THR A 192 18.33 -18.72 -3.13
C THR A 192 18.24 -17.34 -3.75
N TYR A 193 19.32 -16.55 -3.76
CA TYR A 193 19.33 -15.22 -4.39
C TYR A 193 18.97 -15.28 -5.88
N ILE A 194 19.54 -16.22 -6.64
CA ILE A 194 19.23 -16.39 -8.07
C ILE A 194 17.77 -16.78 -8.28
N ASN A 195 17.26 -17.71 -7.48
CA ASN A 195 15.88 -18.18 -7.58
C ASN A 195 14.89 -17.06 -7.24
N GLU A 196 15.10 -16.36 -6.12
CA GLU A 196 14.25 -15.24 -5.70
C GLU A 196 14.30 -14.11 -6.74
N SER A 197 15.49 -13.77 -7.26
CA SER A 197 15.63 -12.78 -8.34
C SER A 197 14.85 -13.17 -9.59
N SER A 198 14.92 -14.43 -10.01
CA SER A 198 14.16 -14.95 -11.15
C SER A 198 12.65 -14.88 -10.90
N ILE A 199 12.19 -15.22 -9.69
CA ILE A 199 10.77 -15.13 -9.34
C ILE A 199 10.30 -13.67 -9.34
N VAL A 200 11.10 -12.74 -8.79
CA VAL A 200 10.81 -11.30 -8.83
C VAL A 200 10.64 -10.82 -10.26
N THR A 201 11.59 -11.12 -11.16
CA THR A 201 11.50 -10.74 -12.57
C THR A 201 10.24 -11.31 -13.21
N ASN A 202 9.98 -12.61 -13.07
CA ASN A 202 8.80 -13.24 -13.67
C ASN A 202 7.47 -12.66 -13.16
N LYS A 203 7.38 -12.36 -11.85
CA LYS A 203 6.17 -11.77 -11.26
C LYS A 203 5.98 -10.32 -11.69
N TYR A 204 7.07 -9.55 -11.75
CA TYR A 204 7.05 -8.19 -12.25
C TYR A 204 6.61 -8.14 -13.73
N ASP A 205 7.20 -8.98 -14.59
CA ASP A 205 6.80 -9.10 -16.00
C ASP A 205 5.34 -9.51 -16.15
N THR A 206 4.86 -10.44 -15.30
CA THR A 206 3.45 -10.85 -15.28
C THR A 206 2.55 -9.67 -14.90
N LEU A 207 2.94 -8.91 -13.87
CA LEU A 207 2.19 -7.75 -13.38
C LEU A 207 2.13 -6.66 -14.45
N GLU A 208 3.25 -6.33 -15.10
CA GLU A 208 3.29 -5.35 -16.20
C GLU A 208 2.40 -5.76 -17.38
N LEU A 209 2.28 -7.05 -17.69
CA LEU A 209 1.43 -7.53 -18.77
C LEU A 209 -0.07 -7.41 -18.48
N VAL A 210 -0.47 -7.49 -17.21
CA VAL A 210 -1.90 -7.50 -16.83
C VAL A 210 -2.39 -6.15 -16.30
N ILE A 211 -1.51 -5.33 -15.70
CA ILE A 211 -1.88 -3.99 -15.27
C ILE A 211 -2.35 -3.18 -16.47
N ASP A 212 -3.56 -2.62 -16.37
CA ASP A 212 -4.15 -1.76 -17.39
C ASP A 212 -4.12 -2.37 -18.82
N GLY A 213 -4.26 -3.69 -18.93
CA GLY A 213 -4.17 -4.41 -20.21
C GLY A 213 -2.78 -4.38 -20.86
N GLY A 214 -1.73 -4.17 -20.07
CA GLY A 214 -0.34 -4.09 -20.51
C GLY A 214 0.07 -2.74 -21.09
N ASN A 215 -0.81 -1.74 -21.08
CA ASN A 215 -0.49 -0.41 -21.58
C ASN A 215 -1.32 0.70 -20.92
N THR A 216 -0.89 1.12 -19.74
CA THR A 216 -1.48 2.25 -18.99
C THR A 216 -1.62 3.52 -19.83
N THR A 217 -0.63 3.90 -20.63
CA THR A 217 -0.69 5.12 -21.45
C THR A 217 -1.80 5.05 -22.50
N SER A 218 -1.96 3.91 -23.17
CA SER A 218 -3.02 3.69 -24.15
C SER A 218 -4.39 3.68 -23.48
N LEU A 219 -4.55 2.97 -22.36
CA LEU A 219 -5.83 2.91 -21.65
C LEU A 219 -6.24 4.28 -21.11
N ILE A 220 -5.30 5.07 -20.58
CA ILE A 220 -5.55 6.46 -20.18
C ILE A 220 -5.98 7.32 -21.37
N LEU A 221 -5.35 7.14 -22.55
CA LEU A 221 -5.73 7.86 -23.75
C LEU A 221 -7.16 7.51 -24.18
N ASP A 222 -7.52 6.22 -24.17
CA ASP A 222 -8.87 5.76 -24.49
C ASP A 222 -9.90 6.37 -23.53
N VAL A 223 -9.64 6.33 -22.22
CA VAL A 223 -10.50 6.94 -21.19
C VAL A 223 -10.67 8.44 -21.46
N ASN A 224 -9.58 9.18 -21.65
CA ASN A 224 -9.62 10.63 -21.82
C ASN A 224 -10.29 11.08 -23.12
N THR A 225 -10.09 10.34 -24.20
CA THR A 225 -10.62 10.68 -25.54
C THR A 225 -12.03 10.17 -25.80
N SER A 226 -12.51 9.24 -24.97
CA SER A 226 -13.87 8.72 -25.06
C SER A 226 -14.94 9.81 -24.96
N VAL A 227 -16.08 9.55 -25.59
CA VAL A 227 -17.26 10.42 -25.59
C VAL A 227 -18.52 9.69 -25.13
N SER A 228 -19.59 10.42 -24.80
CA SER A 228 -20.76 9.84 -24.09
C SER A 228 -21.50 8.70 -24.83
N ASN A 229 -21.33 8.53 -26.15
CA ASN A 229 -21.88 7.37 -26.88
C ASN A 229 -21.00 6.11 -26.78
N GLU A 230 -19.80 6.22 -26.22
CA GLU A 230 -18.85 5.12 -26.01
C GLU A 230 -18.87 4.62 -24.55
N SER A 231 -19.74 5.16 -23.69
CA SER A 231 -19.82 4.81 -22.26
C SER A 231 -19.85 3.31 -21.97
N LEU A 232 -20.63 2.55 -22.74
CA LEU A 232 -20.73 1.09 -22.55
C LEU A 232 -19.46 0.36 -22.99
N GLU A 233 -18.82 0.82 -24.05
CA GLU A 233 -17.58 0.25 -24.58
C GLU A 233 -16.44 0.53 -23.62
N LEU A 234 -16.28 1.78 -23.17
CA LEU A 234 -15.29 2.15 -22.18
C LEU A 234 -15.51 1.40 -20.85
N ARG A 235 -16.75 1.34 -20.34
CA ARG A 235 -17.05 0.56 -19.14
C ARG A 235 -16.65 -0.90 -19.34
N GLN A 236 -16.98 -1.50 -20.47
CA GLN A 236 -16.66 -2.91 -20.70
C GLN A 236 -15.16 -3.14 -20.79
N GLN A 237 -14.42 -2.27 -21.48
CA GLN A 237 -12.96 -2.30 -21.52
C GLN A 237 -12.37 -2.24 -20.11
N LEU A 238 -12.80 -1.29 -19.26
CA LEU A 238 -12.33 -1.20 -17.89
C LEU A 238 -12.68 -2.43 -17.04
N ILE A 239 -13.86 -3.03 -17.24
CA ILE A 239 -14.25 -4.28 -16.57
C ILE A 239 -13.43 -5.48 -17.06
N ASP A 240 -13.12 -5.55 -18.35
CA ASP A 240 -12.34 -6.65 -18.92
C ASP A 240 -10.88 -6.62 -18.43
N GLU A 241 -10.33 -5.43 -18.13
CA GLU A 241 -9.02 -5.26 -17.50
C GLU A 241 -9.05 -5.33 -15.95
N SER A 242 -10.24 -5.48 -15.35
CA SER A 242 -10.37 -5.66 -13.90
C SER A 242 -10.02 -7.11 -13.49
N PRO A 243 -9.42 -7.35 -12.31
CA PRO A 243 -9.17 -6.42 -11.22
C PRO A 243 -7.80 -5.71 -11.29
N TYR A 244 -7.20 -5.55 -12.47
CA TYR A 244 -5.81 -5.10 -12.62
C TYR A 244 -5.66 -3.61 -12.94
N LEU A 245 -6.72 -2.81 -12.80
CA LEU A 245 -6.62 -1.38 -13.05
C LEU A 245 -5.69 -0.70 -12.02
N SER A 246 -4.82 0.19 -12.52
CA SER A 246 -3.97 1.06 -11.73
C SER A 246 -4.75 2.22 -11.13
N ASP A 247 -4.24 2.77 -10.04
CA ASP A 247 -4.81 3.97 -9.41
C ASP A 247 -4.88 5.13 -10.40
N THR A 248 -3.92 5.23 -11.33
CA THR A 248 -3.91 6.25 -12.38
C THR A 248 -5.09 6.10 -13.34
N VAL A 249 -5.37 4.89 -13.81
CA VAL A 249 -6.53 4.63 -14.69
C VAL A 249 -7.83 4.78 -13.91
N LEU A 250 -7.92 4.30 -12.67
CA LEU A 250 -9.10 4.43 -11.83
C LEU A 250 -9.43 5.92 -11.57
N LYS A 251 -8.43 6.75 -11.23
CA LYS A 251 -8.62 8.20 -11.09
C LYS A 251 -9.04 8.86 -12.40
N SER A 252 -8.45 8.46 -13.53
CA SER A 252 -8.86 8.94 -14.86
C SER A 252 -10.33 8.60 -15.15
N ALA A 253 -10.75 7.37 -14.87
CA ALA A 253 -12.13 6.91 -15.03
C ALA A 253 -13.11 7.66 -14.10
N ILE A 254 -12.74 7.92 -12.84
CA ILE A 254 -13.54 8.72 -11.91
C ILE A 254 -13.79 10.13 -12.45
N ASN A 255 -12.76 10.75 -13.01
CA ASN A 255 -12.81 12.11 -13.55
C ASN A 255 -13.57 12.20 -14.88
N LYS A 256 -13.80 11.08 -15.58
CA LYS A 256 -14.51 11.03 -16.85
C LYS A 256 -16.04 11.00 -16.67
N GLU A 257 -16.55 11.99 -15.93
CA GLU A 257 -17.94 12.04 -15.46
C GLU A 257 -18.98 12.20 -16.59
N ASP A 258 -18.58 12.76 -17.73
CA ASP A 258 -19.41 12.94 -18.93
C ASP A 258 -19.65 11.64 -19.71
N VAL A 259 -18.84 10.61 -19.44
CA VAL A 259 -18.91 9.30 -20.11
C VAL A 259 -19.25 8.17 -19.14
N LEU A 260 -18.78 8.21 -17.89
CA LEU A 260 -19.01 7.16 -16.90
C LEU A 260 -19.94 7.65 -15.76
N PRO A 261 -21.26 7.40 -15.85
CA PRO A 261 -22.17 7.66 -14.74
C PRO A 261 -21.80 6.86 -13.48
N ASN A 262 -22.24 7.34 -12.32
CA ASN A 262 -21.93 6.73 -11.01
C ASN A 262 -22.21 5.21 -10.96
N ALA A 263 -23.26 4.72 -11.61
CA ALA A 263 -23.54 3.29 -11.70
C ALA A 263 -22.43 2.50 -12.43
N MET A 264 -21.93 3.02 -13.55
CA MET A 264 -20.85 2.39 -14.33
C MET A 264 -19.55 2.44 -13.56
N LEU A 265 -19.25 3.61 -12.98
CA LEU A 265 -18.06 3.81 -12.18
C LEU A 265 -18.04 2.87 -10.97
N ARG A 266 -19.17 2.74 -10.25
CA ARG A 266 -19.31 1.80 -9.14
C ARG A 266 -19.05 0.35 -9.56
N ASP A 267 -19.53 -0.08 -10.73
CA ASP A 267 -19.23 -1.43 -11.23
C ASP A 267 -17.72 -1.65 -11.45
N VAL A 268 -17.02 -0.65 -12.03
CA VAL A 268 -15.57 -0.70 -12.25
C VAL A 268 -14.80 -0.70 -10.94
N LEU A 269 -15.15 0.18 -9.99
CA LEU A 269 -14.48 0.26 -8.69
C LEU A 269 -14.72 -1.02 -7.86
N VAL A 270 -15.93 -1.58 -7.85
CA VAL A 270 -16.21 -2.86 -7.17
C VAL A 270 -15.45 -4.03 -7.81
N ALA A 271 -15.28 -4.03 -9.14
CA ALA A 271 -14.47 -5.03 -9.83
C ALA A 271 -12.96 -4.90 -9.54
N ASN A 272 -12.51 -3.80 -8.93
CA ASN A 272 -11.14 -3.52 -8.52
C ASN A 272 -11.09 -3.27 -7.01
N PRO A 273 -11.12 -4.30 -6.15
CA PRO A 273 -11.20 -4.15 -4.69
C PRO A 273 -10.13 -3.23 -4.08
N GLN A 274 -8.96 -3.13 -4.71
CA GLN A 274 -7.90 -2.21 -4.33
C GLN A 274 -8.32 -0.73 -4.34
N SER A 275 -9.32 -0.36 -5.15
CA SER A 275 -9.84 1.01 -5.23
C SER A 275 -10.33 1.52 -3.87
N ALA A 276 -10.94 0.65 -3.07
CA ALA A 276 -11.46 0.95 -1.74
C ALA A 276 -10.37 1.07 -0.66
N LYS A 277 -9.13 0.69 -0.99
CA LYS A 277 -7.95 0.78 -0.13
C LYS A 277 -7.07 1.97 -0.52
N SER A 278 -7.17 2.42 -1.77
CA SER A 278 -6.42 3.56 -2.28
C SER A 278 -7.03 4.87 -1.82
N VAL A 279 -6.27 5.57 -0.99
CA VAL A 279 -6.58 6.92 -0.50
C VAL A 279 -6.77 7.89 -1.65
N GLU A 280 -5.87 7.85 -2.64
CA GLU A 280 -5.93 8.77 -3.77
C GLU A 280 -7.17 8.52 -4.62
N VAL A 281 -7.52 7.26 -4.87
CA VAL A 281 -8.71 6.88 -5.63
C VAL A 281 -9.97 7.28 -4.86
N MET A 282 -10.08 6.97 -3.57
CA MET A 282 -11.24 7.33 -2.75
C MET A 282 -11.39 8.84 -2.57
N ASN A 283 -10.29 9.57 -2.35
CA ASN A 283 -10.33 11.04 -2.31
C ASN A 283 -10.76 11.63 -3.66
N THR A 284 -10.30 11.06 -4.78
CA THR A 284 -10.75 11.48 -6.11
C THR A 284 -12.25 11.22 -6.29
N LEU A 285 -12.75 10.07 -5.80
CA LEU A 285 -14.17 9.71 -5.83
C LEU A 285 -15.05 10.67 -5.01
N TYR A 286 -14.62 11.02 -3.80
CA TYR A 286 -15.38 11.92 -2.92
C TYR A 286 -15.41 13.37 -3.41
N ASN A 287 -14.36 13.81 -4.12
CA ASN A 287 -14.21 15.21 -4.54
C ASN A 287 -14.72 15.50 -5.98
N LYS A 288 -15.28 14.49 -6.67
CA LYS A 288 -15.83 14.67 -8.03
C LYS A 288 -17.08 15.57 -8.04
N GLU A 289 -17.37 16.22 -9.16
CA GLU A 289 -18.46 17.21 -9.24
C GLU A 289 -19.84 16.56 -9.08
N ASN A 290 -20.10 15.46 -9.81
CA ASN A 290 -21.32 14.67 -9.67
C ASN A 290 -21.13 13.63 -8.56
N THR A 291 -21.27 14.06 -7.31
CA THR A 291 -21.05 13.23 -6.11
C THR A 291 -21.74 11.87 -6.22
N MET A 292 -21.00 10.80 -5.92
CA MET A 292 -21.57 9.46 -5.84
C MET A 292 -22.45 9.34 -4.59
N PRO A 293 -23.71 8.86 -4.71
CA PRO A 293 -24.54 8.59 -3.55
C PRO A 293 -23.86 7.62 -2.57
N GLU A 294 -24.02 7.88 -1.27
CA GLU A 294 -23.34 7.15 -0.18
C GLU A 294 -23.51 5.63 -0.28
N TYR A 295 -24.71 5.13 -0.54
CA TYR A 295 -24.95 3.68 -0.69
C TYR A 295 -24.16 3.01 -1.83
N LEU A 296 -23.76 3.75 -2.88
CA LEU A 296 -22.89 3.21 -3.93
C LEU A 296 -21.42 3.23 -3.50
N VAL A 297 -21.03 4.24 -2.72
CA VAL A 297 -19.72 4.29 -2.10
C VAL A 297 -19.56 3.13 -1.11
N ASP A 298 -20.58 2.83 -0.31
CA ASP A 298 -20.59 1.68 0.60
C ASP A 298 -20.35 0.36 -0.14
N GLU A 299 -20.90 0.20 -1.36
CA GLU A 299 -20.63 -0.98 -2.18
C GLU A 299 -19.16 -1.07 -2.61
N VAL A 300 -18.53 0.06 -2.94
CA VAL A 300 -17.09 0.11 -3.22
C VAL A 300 -16.30 -0.23 -1.97
N LEU A 301 -16.66 0.33 -0.81
CA LEU A 301 -16.00 0.10 0.48
C LEU A 301 -16.05 -1.35 0.97
N LEU A 302 -16.99 -2.18 0.48
CA LEU A 302 -16.95 -3.62 0.73
C LEU A 302 -15.64 -4.27 0.22
N GLY A 303 -15.01 -3.67 -0.81
CA GLY A 303 -13.71 -4.07 -1.33
C GLY A 303 -12.54 -3.88 -0.36
N SER A 304 -12.66 -3.02 0.66
CA SER A 304 -11.56 -2.74 1.60
C SER A 304 -11.09 -3.99 2.36
N ASN A 305 -11.99 -4.97 2.54
CA ASN A 305 -11.70 -6.24 3.23
C ASN A 305 -11.49 -7.42 2.26
N ILE A 306 -11.45 -7.17 0.95
CA ILE A 306 -11.29 -8.21 -0.08
C ILE A 306 -9.92 -8.05 -0.72
N MET A 307 -9.15 -9.13 -0.77
CA MET A 307 -7.90 -9.16 -1.54
C MET A 307 -8.23 -9.51 -3.00
N GLY A 308 -8.03 -8.57 -3.92
CA GLY A 308 -8.19 -8.80 -5.36
C GLY A 308 -7.00 -9.54 -5.97
N GLU A 309 -7.13 -10.06 -7.19
CA GLU A 309 -6.01 -10.80 -7.83
C GLU A 309 -4.75 -9.94 -8.03
N LYS A 310 -4.92 -8.64 -8.33
CA LYS A 310 -3.81 -7.68 -8.35
C LYS A 310 -3.10 -7.61 -7.00
N ASP A 311 -3.85 -7.46 -5.91
CA ASP A 311 -3.29 -7.42 -4.55
C ASP A 311 -2.50 -8.68 -4.23
N ILE A 312 -2.95 -9.86 -4.70
CA ILE A 312 -2.23 -11.13 -4.51
C ILE A 312 -0.88 -11.10 -5.23
N ILE A 313 -0.85 -10.74 -6.53
CA ILE A 313 0.42 -10.71 -7.29
C ILE A 313 1.39 -9.70 -6.68
N VAL A 314 0.90 -8.51 -6.34
CA VAL A 314 1.65 -7.42 -5.71
C VAL A 314 2.20 -7.85 -4.34
N SER A 315 1.39 -8.51 -3.52
CA SER A 315 1.81 -9.06 -2.23
C SER A 315 2.86 -10.18 -2.38
N GLU A 316 2.71 -11.07 -3.36
CA GLU A 316 3.71 -12.12 -3.62
C GLU A 316 5.02 -11.52 -4.18
N LEU A 317 4.93 -10.51 -5.05
CA LEU A 317 6.08 -9.79 -5.58
C LEU A 317 6.87 -9.11 -4.44
N SER A 318 6.16 -8.44 -3.52
CA SER A 318 6.69 -7.84 -2.28
C SER A 318 7.49 -8.86 -1.46
N LYS A 319 6.96 -10.08 -1.29
CA LYS A 319 7.64 -11.18 -0.60
C LYS A 319 8.97 -11.53 -1.21
N HIS A 320 8.95 -11.80 -2.51
CA HIS A 320 10.11 -12.33 -3.21
C HIS A 320 11.19 -11.25 -3.33
N LYS A 321 10.81 -9.98 -3.47
CA LYS A 321 11.70 -8.83 -3.31
C LYS A 321 12.34 -8.82 -1.93
N THR A 322 11.54 -8.92 -0.87
CA THR A 322 12.04 -8.97 0.52
C THR A 322 13.01 -10.13 0.77
N ASN A 323 12.68 -11.33 0.30
CA ASN A 323 13.53 -12.51 0.46
C ASN A 323 14.83 -12.38 -0.35
N ARG A 324 14.75 -11.91 -1.59
CA ARG A 324 15.92 -11.60 -2.42
C ARG A 324 16.86 -10.65 -1.70
N ASP A 325 16.34 -9.56 -1.14
CA ASP A 325 17.13 -8.49 -0.53
C ASP A 325 17.74 -8.92 0.81
N LYS A 326 17.03 -9.74 1.60
CA LYS A 326 17.60 -10.39 2.78
C LYS A 326 18.81 -11.26 2.44
N VAL A 327 18.68 -12.12 1.43
CA VAL A 327 19.76 -13.01 1.01
C VAL A 327 20.89 -12.21 0.35
N PHE A 328 20.57 -11.14 -0.38
CA PHE A 328 21.58 -10.20 -0.88
C PHE A 328 22.39 -9.58 0.25
N ASN A 329 21.74 -9.10 1.31
CA ASN A 329 22.41 -8.51 2.47
C ASN A 329 23.24 -9.56 3.24
N GLU A 330 22.77 -10.80 3.34
CA GLU A 330 23.56 -11.92 3.89
C GLU A 330 24.85 -12.13 3.09
N LEU A 331 24.74 -12.27 1.76
CA LEU A 331 25.88 -12.44 0.87
C LEU A 331 26.83 -11.23 0.91
N TYR A 332 26.29 -10.02 0.94
CA TYR A 332 27.04 -8.78 1.04
C TYR A 332 27.89 -8.75 2.32
N ASN A 333 27.28 -9.03 3.48
CA ASN A 333 27.96 -9.07 4.75
C ASN A 333 29.01 -10.18 4.83
N TYR A 334 28.73 -11.35 4.25
CA TYR A 334 29.70 -12.43 4.16
C TYR A 334 30.96 -12.03 3.39
N TYR A 335 30.80 -11.45 2.21
CA TYR A 335 31.96 -11.01 1.42
C TYR A 335 32.71 -9.85 2.06
N LEU A 336 32.04 -8.96 2.81
CA LEU A 336 32.71 -7.92 3.59
C LEU A 336 33.58 -8.48 4.72
N GLN A 337 33.17 -9.60 5.32
CA GLN A 337 33.90 -10.24 6.41
C GLN A 337 34.96 -11.24 5.93
N ASP A 338 35.01 -11.53 4.63
CA ASP A 338 35.94 -12.49 4.06
C ASP A 338 37.39 -11.96 4.08
N THR A 339 38.12 -12.36 5.11
CA THR A 339 39.54 -12.01 5.31
C THR A 339 40.49 -12.65 4.29
N LEU A 340 40.02 -13.63 3.48
CA LEU A 340 40.82 -14.25 2.42
C LEU A 340 40.88 -13.40 1.14
N ASN A 341 40.16 -12.27 1.15
CA ASN A 341 40.32 -11.09 0.30
C ASN A 341 40.36 -11.37 -1.20
N ASN A 342 39.18 -11.39 -1.81
CA ASN A 342 39.05 -10.96 -3.19
C ASN A 342 37.75 -10.19 -3.38
N ASN A 343 37.86 -8.85 -3.43
CA ASN A 343 36.73 -7.94 -3.68
C ASN A 343 35.96 -8.30 -4.96
N ASP A 344 36.55 -9.07 -5.88
CA ASP A 344 35.91 -9.64 -7.06
C ASP A 344 34.52 -10.25 -6.77
N SER A 345 34.35 -11.00 -5.68
CA SER A 345 33.06 -11.61 -5.37
C SER A 345 32.02 -10.59 -4.91
N LEU A 346 32.44 -9.59 -4.15
CA LEU A 346 31.60 -8.48 -3.70
C LEU A 346 31.23 -7.57 -4.87
N ILE A 347 32.20 -7.23 -5.71
CA ILE A 347 32.01 -6.48 -6.96
C ILE A 347 31.01 -7.20 -7.85
N SER A 348 31.20 -8.52 -8.06
CA SER A 348 30.29 -9.32 -8.89
C SER A 348 28.86 -9.34 -8.32
N LEU A 349 28.70 -9.48 -7.00
CA LEU A 349 27.38 -9.42 -6.35
C LEU A 349 26.70 -8.07 -6.63
N LEU A 350 27.43 -6.97 -6.42
CA LEU A 350 26.91 -5.61 -6.57
C LEU A 350 26.63 -5.24 -8.04
N GLN A 351 27.43 -5.73 -8.99
CA GLN A 351 27.20 -5.52 -10.43
C GLN A 351 25.96 -6.26 -10.93
N CYS A 352 25.71 -7.47 -10.43
CA CYS A 352 24.55 -8.28 -10.84
C CYS A 352 23.22 -7.83 -10.22
N ALA A 353 23.25 -7.04 -9.14
CA ALA A 353 22.04 -6.49 -8.55
C ALA A 353 21.39 -5.44 -9.47
N LEU A 354 20.06 -5.49 -9.57
CA LEU A 354 19.23 -4.67 -10.47
C LEU A 354 18.51 -3.54 -9.72
N HIS A 355 19.19 -2.88 -8.78
CA HIS A 355 18.64 -1.74 -8.04
C HIS A 355 19.72 -0.68 -7.81
N GLN A 356 19.32 0.59 -7.79
CA GLN A 356 20.22 1.75 -7.69
C GLN A 356 21.16 1.68 -6.49
N GLU A 357 20.67 1.19 -5.34
CA GLU A 357 21.45 1.13 -4.11
C GLU A 357 22.70 0.25 -4.22
N ALA A 358 22.64 -0.83 -5.01
CA ALA A 358 23.80 -1.66 -5.27
C ALA A 358 24.88 -0.90 -6.06
N ARG A 359 24.51 0.05 -6.93
CA ARG A 359 25.46 0.91 -7.65
C ARG A 359 26.14 1.92 -6.74
N TYR A 360 25.41 2.54 -5.82
CA TYR A 360 26.01 3.41 -4.80
C TYR A 360 27.01 2.64 -3.91
N LYS A 361 26.64 1.43 -3.46
CA LYS A 361 27.53 0.53 -2.72
C LYS A 361 28.77 0.12 -3.55
N LEU A 362 28.61 -0.12 -4.85
CA LEU A 362 29.70 -0.48 -5.76
C LEU A 362 30.67 0.67 -6.02
N ALA A 363 30.15 1.86 -6.30
CA ALA A 363 30.96 3.06 -6.47
C ALA A 363 31.79 3.34 -5.21
N ARG A 364 31.18 3.22 -4.02
CA ARG A 364 31.89 3.35 -2.74
C ARG A 364 32.96 2.28 -2.55
N LEU A 365 32.70 1.05 -2.98
CA LEU A 365 33.71 -0.01 -2.93
C LEU A 365 34.91 0.36 -3.80
N TYR A 366 34.69 0.79 -5.05
CA TYR A 366 35.78 1.25 -5.93
C TYR A 366 36.54 2.45 -5.34
N GLU A 367 35.85 3.36 -4.65
CA GLU A 367 36.48 4.48 -3.96
C GLU A 367 37.46 3.98 -2.87
N THR A 368 37.06 2.99 -2.06
CA THR A 368 37.95 2.38 -1.05
C THR A 368 39.13 1.62 -1.65
N LEU A 369 39.01 1.18 -2.91
CA LEU A 369 40.08 0.54 -3.68
C LEU A 369 40.98 1.55 -4.40
N ASN A 370 40.72 2.85 -4.23
CA ASN A 370 41.40 3.94 -4.91
C ASN A 370 41.30 3.86 -6.45
N ASP A 371 40.18 3.35 -6.96
CA ASP A 371 39.89 3.18 -8.38
C ASP A 371 38.92 4.26 -8.87
N SER A 372 39.45 5.45 -9.20
CA SER A 372 38.63 6.57 -9.67
C SER A 372 37.87 6.26 -10.96
N LEU A 373 38.48 5.50 -11.88
CA LEU A 373 37.87 5.20 -13.16
C LEU A 373 36.58 4.41 -12.95
N ASN A 374 36.62 3.34 -12.16
CA ASN A 374 35.43 2.53 -11.88
C ASN A 374 34.46 3.22 -10.92
N THR A 375 34.94 4.06 -10.00
CA THR A 375 34.09 4.86 -9.12
C THR A 375 33.16 5.77 -9.93
N PHE A 376 33.72 6.69 -10.73
CA PHE A 376 32.94 7.69 -11.44
C PHE A 376 32.18 7.11 -12.64
N SER A 377 32.70 6.07 -13.29
CA SER A 377 31.95 5.39 -14.35
C SER A 377 30.75 4.60 -13.83
N THR A 378 30.85 4.00 -12.63
CA THR A 378 29.70 3.34 -11.98
C THR A 378 28.62 4.36 -11.63
N ILE A 379 29.02 5.54 -11.12
CA ILE A 379 28.08 6.61 -10.79
C ILE A 379 27.38 7.10 -12.06
N SER A 380 28.13 7.48 -13.11
CA SER A 380 27.54 8.01 -14.35
C SER A 380 26.57 7.04 -15.04
N GLN A 381 26.72 5.74 -14.82
CA GLN A 381 25.84 4.73 -15.41
C GLN A 381 24.49 4.60 -14.69
N ILE A 382 24.30 5.22 -13.52
CA ILE A 382 23.05 5.11 -12.75
C ILE A 382 21.90 5.72 -13.56
N GLU A 383 22.07 6.92 -14.12
CA GLU A 383 21.04 7.59 -14.95
C GLU A 383 20.71 6.83 -16.24
N ASP A 384 21.67 6.07 -16.78
CA ASP A 384 21.46 5.25 -17.98
C ASP A 384 20.73 3.93 -17.67
N GLN A 385 20.91 3.40 -16.45
CA GLN A 385 20.41 2.08 -16.05
C GLN A 385 19.07 2.13 -15.32
N PHE A 386 18.75 3.26 -14.68
CA PHE A 386 17.57 3.42 -13.84
C PHE A 386 16.79 4.66 -14.25
N ASN A 387 15.46 4.54 -14.30
CA ASN A 387 14.57 5.67 -14.53
C ASN A 387 14.32 6.38 -13.19
N LEU A 388 15.10 7.43 -12.92
CA LEU A 388 15.04 8.15 -11.64
C LEU A 388 13.87 9.15 -11.62
N ASN A 389 13.15 9.23 -10.49
CA ASN A 389 12.21 10.31 -10.20
C ASN A 389 12.95 11.59 -9.73
N GLU A 390 12.21 12.69 -9.52
CA GLU A 390 12.78 13.99 -9.13
C GLU A 390 13.64 13.92 -7.85
N ILE A 391 13.18 13.18 -6.84
CA ILE A 391 13.89 13.02 -5.56
C ILE A 391 15.13 12.13 -5.74
N GLU A 392 15.04 11.09 -6.57
CA GLU A 392 16.17 10.21 -6.89
C GLU A 392 17.25 10.92 -7.70
N TYR A 393 16.88 11.81 -8.62
CA TYR A 393 17.82 12.69 -9.32
C TYR A 393 18.56 13.60 -8.34
N GLU A 394 17.85 14.22 -7.40
CA GLU A 394 18.49 15.03 -6.35
C GLU A 394 19.44 14.20 -5.47
N ASN A 395 19.05 12.96 -5.13
CA ASN A 395 19.91 12.04 -4.38
C ASN A 395 21.18 11.65 -5.16
N TYR A 396 21.03 11.41 -6.47
CA TYR A 396 22.10 11.08 -7.39
C TYR A 396 23.10 12.24 -7.51
N ASP A 397 22.63 13.47 -7.72
CA ASP A 397 23.46 14.68 -7.80
C ASP A 397 24.27 14.88 -6.52
N ASN A 398 23.62 14.79 -5.36
CA ASN A 398 24.29 14.87 -4.05
C ASN A 398 25.34 13.76 -3.86
N PHE A 399 25.11 12.57 -4.40
CA PHE A 399 26.06 11.46 -4.32
C PHE A 399 27.31 11.71 -5.18
N ILE A 400 27.14 12.29 -6.38
CA ILE A 400 28.27 12.73 -7.21
C ILE A 400 29.11 13.75 -6.46
N GLU A 401 28.46 14.81 -5.95
CA GLU A 401 29.15 15.89 -5.23
C GLU A 401 29.94 15.35 -4.04
N LEU A 402 29.33 14.47 -3.25
CA LEU A 402 30.00 13.81 -2.12
C LEU A 402 31.20 12.97 -2.57
N ALA A 403 31.07 12.20 -3.65
CA ALA A 403 32.14 11.35 -4.17
C ALA A 403 33.34 12.19 -4.66
N GLU A 404 33.09 13.27 -5.39
CA GLU A 404 34.12 14.21 -5.85
C GLU A 404 34.82 14.91 -4.68
N LEU A 405 34.04 15.33 -3.68
CA LEU A 405 34.55 15.97 -2.48
C LEU A 405 35.48 15.03 -1.71
N LYS A 406 35.04 13.79 -1.45
CA LYS A 406 35.84 12.77 -0.75
C LYS A 406 37.10 12.40 -1.52
N TRP A 407 37.00 12.26 -2.85
CA TRP A 407 38.16 11.97 -3.70
C TRP A 407 39.20 13.08 -3.60
N THR A 408 38.76 14.34 -3.65
CA THR A 408 39.62 15.52 -3.51
C THR A 408 40.26 15.57 -2.13
N MET A 409 39.50 15.36 -1.06
CA MET A 409 40.02 15.36 0.31
C MET A 409 41.07 14.26 0.56
N ALA A 410 40.91 13.09 -0.08
CA ALA A 410 41.85 11.98 0.05
C ALA A 410 43.19 12.22 -0.66
N HIS A 411 43.20 13.06 -1.70
CA HIS A 411 44.36 13.29 -2.57
C HIS A 411 44.98 14.68 -2.46
N ASP A 412 44.27 15.66 -1.89
CA ASP A 412 44.76 17.00 -1.63
C ASP A 412 44.60 17.39 -0.16
N THR A 413 45.66 17.16 0.62
CA THR A 413 45.72 17.47 2.06
C THR A 413 45.85 18.96 2.37
N ALA A 414 46.08 19.81 1.36
CA ALA A 414 46.22 21.27 1.56
C ALA A 414 44.86 21.98 1.69
N LEU A 415 43.76 21.27 1.41
CA LEU A 415 42.43 21.85 1.19
C LEU A 415 41.40 21.52 2.28
N VAL A 416 41.74 20.88 3.41
CA VAL A 416 40.75 20.67 4.49
C VAL A 416 40.46 22.01 5.20
N ASP A 417 39.68 22.87 4.55
CA ASP A 417 39.30 24.23 4.92
C ASP A 417 37.78 24.32 5.19
N SER A 418 37.35 25.44 5.73
CA SER A 418 35.98 25.91 5.95
C SER A 418 35.03 25.75 4.76
N LEU A 419 35.53 25.77 3.51
CA LEU A 419 34.71 25.54 2.31
C LEU A 419 34.18 24.11 2.22
N TYR A 420 35.00 23.10 2.52
CA TYR A 420 34.56 21.69 2.50
C TYR A 420 33.55 21.38 3.59
N VAL A 421 33.70 22.04 4.75
CA VAL A 421 32.71 21.94 5.83
C VAL A 421 31.38 22.55 5.37
N ASN A 422 31.42 23.66 4.64
CA ASN A 422 30.21 24.27 4.07
C ASN A 422 29.56 23.39 2.99
N ASP A 423 30.35 22.73 2.14
CA ASP A 423 29.85 21.79 1.12
C ASP A 423 29.22 20.56 1.80
N LEU A 424 29.87 20.00 2.83
CA LEU A 424 29.30 18.90 3.62
C LEU A 424 28.03 19.33 4.36
N ILE A 425 27.97 20.56 4.88
CA ILE A 425 26.75 21.10 5.50
C ILE A 425 25.64 21.14 4.45
N THR A 426 25.92 21.67 3.25
CA THR A 426 24.96 21.77 2.14
C THR A 426 24.44 20.38 1.74
N ILE A 427 25.33 19.40 1.54
CA ILE A 427 24.92 18.01 1.23
C ILE A 427 24.11 17.40 2.40
N SER A 428 24.46 17.73 3.65
CA SER A 428 23.75 17.23 4.85
C SER A 428 22.40 17.89 5.11
N GLU A 429 22.15 19.08 4.51
CA GLU A 429 20.86 19.79 4.56
C GLU A 429 19.75 19.05 3.80
N GLN A 430 20.10 18.02 3.03
CA GLN A 430 19.19 16.96 2.60
C GLN A 430 19.31 15.73 3.52
N PRO A 431 18.78 15.77 4.76
CA PRO A 431 19.09 14.80 5.82
C PRO A 431 18.56 13.37 5.59
N LYS A 432 18.08 13.04 4.39
CA LYS A 432 17.33 11.81 4.09
C LYS A 432 17.80 11.07 2.83
N SER A 433 18.89 11.53 2.22
CA SER A 433 19.63 10.79 1.18
C SER A 433 20.84 10.08 1.78
N ILE A 434 21.34 9.04 1.11
CA ILE A 434 22.57 8.35 1.54
C ILE A 434 23.75 9.32 1.56
N ALA A 435 23.85 10.20 0.56
CA ALA A 435 24.87 11.24 0.51
C ALA A 435 24.78 12.19 1.71
N GLY A 436 23.57 12.65 2.05
CA GLY A 436 23.33 13.52 3.20
C GLY A 436 23.65 12.85 4.54
N LEU A 437 23.32 11.56 4.70
CA LEU A 437 23.69 10.77 5.88
C LEU A 437 25.21 10.62 6.01
N TYR A 438 25.91 10.36 4.89
CA TYR A 438 27.36 10.30 4.89
C TYR A 438 28.00 11.64 5.24
N ALA A 439 27.54 12.73 4.62
CA ALA A 439 28.03 14.07 4.90
C ALA A 439 27.82 14.44 6.38
N LYS A 440 26.62 14.15 6.91
CA LYS A 440 26.30 14.32 8.34
C LYS A 440 27.23 13.51 9.24
N ASN A 441 27.47 12.23 8.94
CA ASN A 441 28.38 11.38 9.71
C ASN A 441 29.83 11.89 9.67
N MET A 442 30.28 12.42 8.54
CA MET A 442 31.60 13.06 8.42
C MET A 442 31.70 14.31 9.29
N LEU A 443 30.66 15.17 9.30
CA LEU A 443 30.59 16.36 10.16
C LEU A 443 30.59 16.00 11.65
N ILE A 444 29.80 14.99 12.06
CA ILE A 444 29.77 14.49 13.44
C ILE A 444 31.14 13.96 13.87
N THR A 445 31.78 13.15 13.02
CA THR A 445 33.10 12.55 13.32
C THR A 445 34.19 13.61 13.49
N LYS A 446 34.06 14.74 12.78
CA LYS A 446 34.94 15.90 12.92
C LYS A 446 34.59 16.81 14.10
N GLY A 447 33.44 16.61 14.74
CA GLY A 447 32.96 17.45 15.85
C GLY A 447 32.39 18.80 15.39
N GLU A 448 32.03 18.94 14.12
CA GLU A 448 31.47 20.19 13.56
C GLU A 448 29.99 20.34 13.90
N ILE A 449 29.26 19.23 14.02
CA ILE A 449 27.84 19.21 14.39
C ILE A 449 27.58 18.17 15.49
N TYR A 450 26.49 18.40 16.22
CA TYR A 450 25.90 17.43 17.13
C TYR A 450 24.55 17.00 16.56
N TYR A 451 24.24 15.71 16.64
CA TYR A 451 23.00 15.14 16.12
C TYR A 451 22.38 14.21 17.17
N GLU A 452 21.10 14.44 17.45
CA GLU A 452 20.23 13.53 18.19
C GLU A 452 19.09 13.10 17.26
N GLU A 453 18.81 11.79 17.21
CA GLU A 453 17.71 11.27 16.43
C GLU A 453 16.37 11.73 17.03
N PRO A 454 15.44 12.30 16.25
CA PRO A 454 14.14 12.71 16.75
C PRO A 454 13.35 11.52 17.32
N HIS A 455 12.67 11.78 18.44
CA HIS A 455 11.71 10.86 19.03
C HIS A 455 10.29 11.31 18.71
N TYR A 456 9.47 10.38 18.23
CA TYR A 456 8.07 10.62 17.96
C TYR A 456 7.20 9.84 18.95
N PHE A 457 6.07 10.43 19.33
CA PHE A 457 5.14 9.84 20.29
C PHE A 457 3.71 10.03 19.81
N PRO A 458 2.83 9.03 20.02
CA PRO A 458 1.42 9.19 19.73
C PRO A 458 0.83 10.28 20.62
N ILE A 459 -0.10 11.06 20.07
CA ILE A 459 -0.82 12.08 20.84
C ILE A 459 -1.79 11.38 21.79
N MET A 460 -1.38 11.16 23.04
CA MET A 460 -2.21 10.50 24.07
C MET A 460 -3.40 11.35 24.59
N THR A 461 -3.71 12.47 23.95
CA THR A 461 -4.76 13.41 24.38
C THR A 461 -5.67 13.83 23.23
N LYS A 462 -6.45 12.88 22.70
CA LYS A 462 -7.63 13.21 21.89
C LYS A 462 -8.80 12.33 22.31
N SER A 463 -9.88 12.98 22.70
CA SER A 463 -11.19 12.35 22.85
C SER A 463 -11.56 11.77 21.49
N ASN A 464 -11.53 10.45 21.33
CA ASN A 464 -12.18 9.87 20.17
C ASN A 464 -13.67 10.21 20.27
N LYS A 465 -14.20 10.78 19.19
CA LYS A 465 -15.62 10.65 18.92
C LYS A 465 -15.85 9.14 18.77
N PHE A 466 -16.63 8.58 19.68
CA PHE A 466 -17.35 7.35 19.43
C PHE A 466 -17.98 7.46 18.03
N GLU A 467 -17.57 6.58 17.11
CA GLU A 467 -18.42 6.20 15.99
C GLU A 467 -19.61 5.45 16.60
N ASN A 468 -20.64 6.21 16.96
CA ASN A 468 -21.93 5.63 17.26
C ASN A 468 -22.60 5.27 15.93
N GLU A 469 -22.94 4.00 15.84
CA GLU A 469 -24.25 3.47 15.45
C GLU A 469 -24.89 4.13 14.23
N VAL A 470 -24.95 3.33 13.16
CA VAL A 470 -25.98 3.30 12.12
C VAL A 470 -27.16 4.22 12.45
N TYR A 471 -27.17 5.40 11.85
CA TYR A 471 -28.32 6.28 11.88
C TYR A 471 -29.43 5.64 11.03
N GLU A 472 -30.40 4.99 11.68
CA GLU A 472 -31.71 4.80 11.08
C GLU A 472 -32.40 6.17 11.01
N THR A 473 -32.17 6.89 9.90
CA THR A 473 -33.02 8.03 9.56
C THR A 473 -34.36 7.51 9.09
N GLY A 474 -35.33 7.50 9.99
CA GLY A 474 -36.75 7.40 9.67
C GLY A 474 -37.19 8.64 8.89
N ASP A 475 -36.97 8.60 7.58
CA ASP A 475 -37.54 9.56 6.65
C ASP A 475 -38.73 8.90 5.93
N GLN A 476 -39.83 9.64 5.78
CA GLN A 476 -41.04 9.13 5.14
C GLN A 476 -40.75 8.78 3.67
N LEU A 477 -40.52 7.49 3.41
CA LEU A 477 -40.16 6.93 2.11
C LEU A 477 -41.33 7.04 1.12
N ASN A 478 -41.26 8.05 0.24
CA ASN A 478 -41.87 7.94 -1.07
C ASN A 478 -41.00 7.01 -1.91
N HIS A 479 -41.52 5.85 -2.34
CA HIS A 479 -40.85 4.98 -3.31
C HIS A 479 -40.41 5.81 -4.53
N LYS A 480 -39.11 6.02 -4.73
CA LYS A 480 -38.57 6.83 -5.83
C LYS A 480 -38.06 5.91 -6.93
N LEU A 481 -38.51 6.19 -8.16
CA LEU A 481 -38.03 5.59 -9.39
C LEU A 481 -37.58 6.71 -10.31
N ASN A 482 -36.29 6.80 -10.60
CA ASN A 482 -35.72 7.74 -11.55
C ASN A 482 -35.08 7.01 -12.73
N ILE A 483 -35.06 7.66 -13.89
CA ILE A 483 -34.46 7.12 -15.11
C ILE A 483 -33.65 8.21 -15.81
N PHE A 484 -32.41 7.91 -16.17
CA PHE A 484 -31.52 8.85 -16.84
C PHE A 484 -30.43 8.13 -17.65
N PRO A 485 -30.02 8.66 -18.82
CA PRO A 485 -30.66 9.76 -19.54
C PRO A 485 -32.04 9.34 -20.09
N ASN A 486 -32.93 10.32 -20.26
CA ASN A 486 -34.21 10.13 -20.94
C ASN A 486 -34.51 11.39 -21.77
N PRO A 487 -34.46 11.34 -23.11
CA PRO A 487 -34.36 10.14 -23.96
C PRO A 487 -33.02 9.40 -23.85
N ALA A 488 -33.04 8.09 -24.00
CA ALA A 488 -31.88 7.21 -23.94
C ALA A 488 -31.51 6.71 -25.33
N LYS A 489 -30.22 6.61 -25.62
CA LYS A 489 -29.72 6.06 -26.88
C LYS A 489 -29.26 4.62 -26.69
N ASP A 490 -28.07 4.42 -26.14
CA ASP A 490 -27.42 3.09 -26.03
C ASP A 490 -27.71 2.39 -24.69
N TYR A 491 -27.97 3.18 -23.63
CA TYR A 491 -28.36 2.69 -22.31
C TYR A 491 -29.18 3.74 -21.54
N PHE A 492 -29.78 3.31 -20.44
CA PHE A 492 -30.27 4.18 -19.37
C PHE A 492 -30.04 3.54 -18.01
N THR A 493 -29.82 4.37 -17.00
CA THR A 493 -29.75 3.99 -15.59
C THR A 493 -31.13 4.11 -14.96
N VAL A 494 -31.50 3.09 -14.19
CA VAL A 494 -32.65 3.07 -13.32
C VAL A 494 -32.18 3.22 -11.89
N GLU A 495 -32.59 4.28 -11.23
CA GLU A 495 -32.37 4.49 -9.80
C GLU A 495 -33.65 4.15 -9.05
N THR A 496 -33.53 3.28 -8.06
CA THR A 496 -34.61 2.88 -7.16
C THR A 496 -34.24 3.18 -5.73
N ASN A 497 -35.20 3.74 -4.98
CA ASN A 497 -35.16 3.83 -3.53
C ASN A 497 -36.53 3.36 -3.00
N ILE A 498 -36.52 2.20 -2.34
CA ILE A 498 -37.69 1.47 -1.83
C ILE A 498 -37.51 1.14 -0.35
N ASP A 499 -38.61 0.88 0.35
CA ASP A 499 -38.59 0.55 1.78
C ASP A 499 -37.82 -0.76 2.06
N ASN A 500 -36.97 -0.74 3.10
CA ASN A 500 -36.17 -1.88 3.57
C ASN A 500 -37.03 -3.12 3.94
N SER A 501 -38.34 -2.96 4.14
CA SER A 501 -39.29 -4.03 4.46
C SER A 501 -39.82 -4.81 3.25
N PHE A 502 -39.29 -4.59 2.03
CA PHE A 502 -39.74 -5.32 0.85
C PHE A 502 -39.35 -6.81 0.86
N SER A 503 -40.30 -7.69 0.54
CA SER A 503 -40.07 -9.15 0.45
C SER A 503 -39.74 -9.61 -0.98
N SER A 504 -40.22 -8.88 -1.98
CA SER A 504 -39.86 -9.06 -3.38
C SER A 504 -40.00 -7.74 -4.13
N GLY A 505 -39.05 -7.45 -5.01
CA GLY A 505 -39.05 -6.24 -5.83
C GLY A 505 -38.59 -6.54 -7.25
N THR A 506 -39.28 -6.00 -8.25
CA THR A 506 -38.90 -6.18 -9.66
C THR A 506 -39.07 -4.89 -10.46
N ILE A 507 -38.17 -4.66 -11.41
CA ILE A 507 -38.30 -3.66 -12.44
C ILE A 507 -38.74 -4.36 -13.73
N ASN A 508 -39.90 -3.96 -14.24
CA ASN A 508 -40.48 -4.50 -15.47
C ASN A 508 -40.46 -3.44 -16.57
N LEU A 509 -39.70 -3.70 -17.63
CA LEU A 509 -39.71 -2.88 -18.85
C LEU A 509 -40.75 -3.43 -19.83
N THR A 510 -41.71 -2.61 -20.20
CA THR A 510 -42.85 -2.98 -21.05
C THR A 510 -42.98 -2.04 -22.25
N THR A 511 -43.56 -2.53 -23.35
CA THR A 511 -44.03 -1.64 -24.44
C THR A 511 -45.22 -0.80 -23.99
N ILE A 512 -45.57 0.27 -24.72
CA ILE A 512 -46.83 1.01 -24.48
C ILE A 512 -48.10 0.16 -24.59
N TYR A 513 -47.99 -1.05 -25.16
CA TYR A 513 -49.08 -2.02 -25.27
C TYR A 513 -49.06 -3.08 -24.16
N GLY A 514 -48.20 -2.92 -23.14
CA GLY A 514 -48.12 -3.81 -21.98
C GLY A 514 -47.34 -5.12 -22.21
N LYS A 515 -46.66 -5.29 -23.36
CA LYS A 515 -45.82 -6.47 -23.58
C LYS A 515 -44.52 -6.33 -22.78
N GLN A 516 -44.26 -7.27 -21.87
CA GLN A 516 -43.01 -7.34 -21.11
C GLN A 516 -41.83 -7.67 -22.03
N ILE A 517 -40.74 -6.94 -21.84
CA ILE A 517 -39.51 -7.05 -22.64
C ILE A 517 -38.34 -7.51 -21.78
N LYS A 518 -38.20 -6.92 -20.60
CA LYS A 518 -37.14 -7.24 -19.65
C LYS A 518 -37.68 -7.16 -18.24
N GLN A 519 -37.20 -8.05 -17.38
CA GLN A 519 -37.46 -8.05 -15.95
C GLN A 519 -36.14 -8.12 -15.21
N VAL A 520 -35.98 -7.26 -14.21
CA VAL A 520 -34.82 -7.25 -13.32
C VAL A 520 -35.33 -7.43 -11.90
N ILE A 521 -34.80 -8.42 -11.17
CA ILE A 521 -35.15 -8.64 -9.77
C ILE A 521 -34.27 -7.72 -8.92
N LEU A 522 -34.88 -7.00 -7.98
CA LEU A 522 -34.19 -6.14 -7.04
C LEU A 522 -33.68 -6.98 -5.87
N SER A 523 -32.38 -6.90 -5.60
CA SER A 523 -31.73 -7.52 -4.44
C SER A 523 -31.54 -6.57 -3.27
N LYS A 524 -31.70 -5.25 -3.49
CA LYS A 524 -31.42 -4.19 -2.51
C LYS A 524 -32.50 -3.11 -2.53
N PRO A 525 -32.75 -2.45 -1.39
CA PRO A 525 -33.76 -1.41 -1.26
C PRO A 525 -33.35 -0.09 -1.96
N GLN A 526 -32.06 0.20 -2.04
CA GLN A 526 -31.55 1.32 -2.82
C GLN A 526 -30.53 0.79 -3.83
N ASN A 527 -30.69 1.16 -5.12
CA ASN A 527 -29.82 0.67 -6.17
C ASN A 527 -29.84 1.57 -7.43
N GLN A 528 -28.77 1.52 -8.22
CA GLN A 528 -28.69 2.02 -9.58
C GLN A 528 -28.31 0.91 -10.55
N ILE A 529 -29.20 0.62 -11.52
CA ILE A 529 -29.09 -0.48 -12.48
C ILE A 529 -29.00 0.06 -13.91
N ILE A 530 -28.02 -0.42 -14.69
CA ILE A 530 -27.87 -0.05 -16.09
C ILE A 530 -28.66 -1.02 -16.98
N ILE A 531 -29.48 -0.48 -17.88
CA ILE A 531 -30.22 -1.24 -18.90
C ILE A 531 -29.75 -0.82 -20.29
N THR A 532 -29.15 -1.74 -21.03
CA THR A 532 -28.77 -1.56 -22.44
C THR A 532 -29.99 -1.58 -23.35
N THR A 533 -29.94 -0.78 -24.42
CA THR A 533 -31.06 -0.60 -25.37
C THR A 533 -30.88 -1.40 -26.67
N ASN A 534 -29.77 -2.13 -26.83
CA ASN A 534 -29.40 -2.83 -28.07
C ASN A 534 -30.51 -3.78 -28.58
N SER A 535 -31.23 -4.43 -27.66
CA SER A 535 -32.35 -5.33 -27.97
C SER A 535 -33.70 -4.60 -28.13
N LEU A 536 -33.73 -3.28 -27.96
CA LEU A 536 -34.92 -2.43 -28.07
C LEU A 536 -34.97 -1.76 -29.43
N SER A 537 -36.18 -1.45 -29.89
CA SER A 537 -36.41 -0.63 -31.09
C SER A 537 -36.59 0.83 -30.68
N ALA A 538 -36.34 1.79 -31.57
CA ALA A 538 -36.64 3.18 -31.28
C ALA A 538 -38.13 3.33 -30.97
N GLY A 539 -38.46 3.99 -29.86
CA GLY A 539 -39.84 4.04 -29.38
C GLY A 539 -39.97 4.37 -27.90
N THR A 540 -41.22 4.53 -27.46
CA THR A 540 -41.56 4.75 -26.06
C THR A 540 -41.77 3.43 -25.33
N TYR A 541 -41.20 3.31 -24.14
CA TYR A 541 -41.41 2.19 -23.23
C TYR A 541 -41.83 2.69 -21.84
N ILE A 542 -42.41 1.79 -21.05
CA ILE A 542 -42.83 2.06 -19.68
C ILE A 542 -42.04 1.14 -18.76
N LEU A 543 -41.33 1.76 -17.82
CA LEU A 543 -40.62 1.08 -16.75
C LEU A 543 -41.49 1.11 -15.49
N ASN A 544 -41.87 -0.07 -14.99
CA ASN A 544 -42.66 -0.23 -13.78
C ASN A 544 -41.79 -0.79 -12.66
N LEU A 545 -41.84 -0.16 -11.50
CA LEU A 545 -41.31 -0.66 -10.24
C LEU A 545 -42.43 -1.38 -9.50
N GLU A 546 -42.27 -2.68 -9.30
CA GLU A 546 -43.23 -3.55 -8.64
C GLU A 546 -42.64 -4.07 -7.33
N ILE A 547 -43.33 -3.82 -6.21
CA ILE A 547 -42.92 -4.23 -4.87
C ILE A 547 -44.04 -5.08 -4.27
N ASN A 548 -43.68 -6.26 -3.74
CA ASN A 548 -44.61 -7.21 -3.12
C ASN A 548 -45.85 -7.51 -4.00
N GLY A 549 -45.66 -7.58 -5.32
CA GLY A 549 -46.73 -7.86 -6.30
C GLY A 549 -47.60 -6.65 -6.70
N SER A 550 -47.26 -5.42 -6.27
CA SER A 550 -47.98 -4.20 -6.63
C SER A 550 -47.06 -3.18 -7.33
N ILE A 551 -47.53 -2.57 -8.42
CA ILE A 551 -46.79 -1.49 -9.09
C ILE A 551 -46.86 -0.23 -8.21
N VAL A 552 -45.70 0.21 -7.72
CA VAL A 552 -45.59 1.36 -6.81
C VAL A 552 -45.10 2.63 -7.51
N ALA A 553 -44.42 2.50 -8.66
CA ALA A 553 -44.00 3.64 -9.48
C ALA A 553 -43.86 3.25 -10.96
N SER A 554 -44.11 4.20 -11.86
CA SER A 554 -43.94 4.02 -13.31
C SER A 554 -43.26 5.24 -13.93
N LYS A 555 -42.30 5.01 -14.83
CA LYS A 555 -41.63 6.07 -15.60
C LYS A 555 -41.63 5.74 -17.08
N LYS A 556 -41.87 6.75 -17.91
CA LYS A 556 -41.80 6.66 -19.37
C LYS A 556 -40.37 6.91 -19.84
N ILE A 557 -39.80 5.98 -20.59
CA ILE A 557 -38.47 6.12 -21.22
C ILE A 557 -38.63 6.19 -22.75
N LEU A 558 -37.97 7.16 -23.39
CA LEU A 558 -37.89 7.26 -24.85
C LEU A 558 -36.55 6.69 -25.32
N ILE A 559 -36.58 5.66 -26.16
CA ILE A 559 -35.37 5.10 -26.78
C ILE A 559 -35.17 5.71 -28.17
N LEU A 560 -34.01 6.34 -28.36
CA LEU A 560 -33.49 6.85 -29.61
C LEU A 560 -32.54 5.81 -30.22
N LYS A 561 -32.45 5.72 -31.54
CA LYS A 561 -31.41 4.95 -32.24
C LYS A 561 -30.53 5.88 -33.05
#